data_AF-A0A939D5Y0-F1
#
_entry.id   AF-A0A939D5Y0-F1
#
_cell.length_a   1.000
_cell.length_b   1.000
_cell.length_c   1.000
_cell.angle_alpha   90.00
_cell.angle_beta   90.00
_cell.angle_gamma   90.00
#
_symmetry.space_group_name_H-M   'P 1'
#
loop_
_entity.id
_entity.type
_entity.pdbx_description
1 polymer ?
#
loop_
_entity_poly.entity_id
_entity_poly.type
_entity_poly.pdbx_seq_one_letter_code
_entity_poly.pdbx_strand_id
1 'polypeptide(L)'
;MIGYAIYLPFFAMIVTGIHLLIGVRKGGILTKYYRRGLKENKEGIKYSFQAIKKYVQEKWKRMNKKRRIETMDKEIYDAISFLRNIISIERGKQVSTDFIIEQLSEREGLLQPVYIKMLSLLRLNKKKEAAGVMSEELQTPNGKEFASLLLKWDEINPQELTEILLSHQKSIKEFRITAQKHKDEVVSDLIYFPVVMNVVFIFINFIYVGYFISQKEILQTIL
;
A
#
# COMPACT_ATOMS: atom_id res chain seq x y z
N MET A 1 22.90 1.93 -39.20
CA MET A 1 22.14 0.93 -38.41
C MET A 1 22.64 0.73 -36.97
N ILE A 2 23.45 1.63 -36.39
CA ILE A 2 24.07 1.44 -35.05
C ILE A 2 23.39 2.27 -33.94
N GLY A 3 22.62 3.30 -34.30
CA GLY A 3 21.99 4.22 -33.33
C GLY A 3 20.99 3.56 -32.37
N TYR A 4 20.31 2.48 -32.78
CA TYR A 4 19.32 1.81 -31.94
C TYR A 4 19.92 0.85 -30.89
N ALA A 5 21.15 0.39 -31.07
CA ALA A 5 21.79 -0.54 -30.13
C ALA A 5 22.16 0.14 -28.80
N ILE A 6 22.37 1.47 -28.81
CA ILE A 6 22.77 2.27 -27.63
C ILE A 6 21.57 2.66 -26.76
N TYR A 7 20.38 2.83 -27.35
CA TYR A 7 19.16 3.11 -26.58
C TYR A 7 18.58 1.86 -25.91
N LEU A 8 18.96 0.67 -26.35
CA LEU A 8 18.48 -0.60 -25.80
C LEU A 8 18.93 -0.84 -24.35
N PRO A 9 20.20 -0.61 -23.95
CA PRO A 9 20.60 -0.66 -22.54
C PRO A 9 19.98 0.47 -21.72
N PHE A 10 19.88 1.70 -22.25
CA PHE A 10 19.25 2.83 -21.55
C PHE A 10 17.76 2.58 -21.27
N PHE A 11 17.03 2.04 -22.25
CA PHE A 11 15.63 1.65 -22.10
C PHE A 11 15.48 0.45 -21.16
N ALA A 12 16.35 -0.56 -21.27
CA ALA A 12 16.40 -1.67 -20.31
C ALA A 12 16.71 -1.19 -18.89
N MET A 13 17.50 -0.12 -18.73
CA MET A 13 17.86 0.48 -17.45
C MET A 13 16.73 1.29 -16.83
N ILE A 14 16.01 2.09 -17.63
CA ILE A 14 14.81 2.78 -17.18
C ILE A 14 13.73 1.77 -16.81
N VAL A 15 13.56 0.72 -17.61
CA VAL A 15 12.58 -0.33 -17.33
C VAL A 15 12.96 -1.15 -16.10
N THR A 16 14.23 -1.53 -15.93
CA THR A 16 14.70 -2.24 -14.71
C THR A 16 14.66 -1.33 -13.49
N GLY A 17 14.97 -0.05 -13.63
CA GLY A 17 14.82 0.95 -12.58
C GLY A 17 13.39 1.12 -12.13
N ILE A 18 12.47 1.26 -13.07
CA ILE A 18 11.02 1.23 -12.81
C ILE A 18 10.61 -0.11 -12.19
N HIS A 19 11.15 -1.24 -12.66
CA HIS A 19 10.88 -2.59 -12.14
C HIS A 19 11.34 -2.76 -10.67
N LEU A 20 12.44 -2.11 -10.28
CA LEU A 20 13.03 -2.11 -8.92
C LEU A 20 12.29 -1.14 -7.99
N LEU A 21 12.10 0.12 -8.42
CA LEU A 21 11.31 1.15 -7.73
C LEU A 21 9.88 0.71 -7.42
N ILE A 22 9.32 -0.13 -8.29
CA ILE A 22 7.94 -0.60 -8.19
C ILE A 22 7.87 -1.98 -7.49
N GLY A 23 8.98 -2.55 -7.00
CA GLY A 23 8.96 -3.75 -6.17
C GLY A 23 8.20 -4.91 -6.82
N VAL A 24 8.43 -5.14 -8.11
CA VAL A 24 7.75 -6.22 -8.83
C VAL A 24 8.47 -7.53 -8.50
N ARG A 25 7.81 -8.37 -7.68
CA ARG A 25 8.22 -9.74 -7.37
C ARG A 25 8.50 -10.50 -8.68
N LYS A 26 9.68 -11.14 -8.77
CA LYS A 26 10.13 -11.95 -9.93
C LYS A 26 9.00 -12.88 -10.39
N GLY A 27 8.47 -12.66 -11.60
CA GLY A 27 7.44 -13.50 -12.24
C GLY A 27 6.20 -12.79 -12.77
N GLY A 28 6.06 -11.47 -12.55
CA GLY A 28 4.88 -10.72 -12.99
C GLY A 28 4.81 -10.51 -14.51
N ILE A 29 3.61 -10.71 -15.06
CA ILE A 29 3.05 -10.33 -16.37
C ILE A 29 3.89 -9.36 -17.23
N LEU A 30 4.42 -8.27 -16.66
CA LEU A 30 5.33 -7.31 -17.29
C LEU A 30 6.57 -7.93 -17.94
N THR A 31 7.23 -8.90 -17.31
CA THR A 31 8.40 -9.58 -17.89
C THR A 31 8.02 -10.41 -19.11
N LYS A 32 6.81 -10.98 -19.12
CA LYS A 32 6.26 -11.76 -20.22
C LYS A 32 5.92 -10.87 -21.44
N TYR A 33 5.42 -9.65 -21.20
CA TYR A 33 5.17 -8.66 -22.26
C TYR A 33 6.45 -8.00 -22.78
N TYR A 34 7.42 -7.71 -21.91
CA TYR A 34 8.72 -7.15 -22.29
C TYR A 34 9.50 -8.08 -23.22
N ARG A 35 9.51 -9.39 -22.92
CA ARG A 35 10.17 -10.41 -23.76
C ARG A 35 9.52 -10.56 -25.14
N ARG A 36 8.25 -10.17 -25.28
CA ARG A 36 7.49 -10.21 -26.53
C ARG A 36 7.65 -8.93 -27.36
N GLY A 37 7.72 -7.77 -26.71
CA GLY A 37 7.87 -6.46 -27.37
C GLY A 37 9.26 -6.18 -27.94
N LEU A 38 10.32 -6.82 -27.42
CA LEU A 38 11.68 -6.72 -27.97
C LEU A 38 11.86 -7.46 -29.31
N LYS A 39 10.90 -8.31 -29.70
CA LYS A 39 11.01 -9.16 -30.90
C LYS A 39 10.36 -8.57 -32.16
N GLU A 40 9.52 -7.53 -32.04
CA GLU A 40 8.80 -6.97 -33.19
C GLU A 40 8.71 -5.45 -33.18
N ASN A 41 8.64 -4.91 -34.40
CA ASN A 41 8.60 -3.53 -34.89
C ASN A 41 7.73 -2.54 -34.05
N LYS A 42 7.75 -1.24 -34.39
CA LYS A 42 7.13 -0.07 -33.69
C LYS A 42 5.78 -0.27 -32.98
N GLU A 43 4.96 -1.24 -33.39
CA GLU A 43 3.72 -1.63 -32.71
C GLU A 43 3.94 -2.27 -31.33
N GLY A 44 5.00 -3.07 -31.14
CA GLY A 44 5.34 -3.70 -29.85
C GLY A 44 5.64 -2.68 -28.75
N ILE A 45 6.18 -1.52 -29.12
CA ILE A 45 6.42 -0.40 -28.21
C ILE A 45 5.08 0.18 -27.73
N LYS A 46 4.10 0.37 -28.63
CA LYS A 46 2.76 0.90 -28.28
C LYS A 46 2.00 -0.04 -27.34
N TYR A 47 2.06 -1.35 -27.58
CA TYR A 47 1.45 -2.37 -26.71
C TYR A 47 2.10 -2.41 -25.32
N SER A 48 3.43 -2.29 -25.23
CA SER A 48 4.12 -2.25 -23.93
C SER A 48 3.77 -0.99 -23.13
N PHE A 49 3.66 0.18 -23.77
CA PHE A 49 3.21 1.41 -23.10
C PHE A 49 1.78 1.30 -22.55
N GLN A 50 0.85 0.70 -23.30
CA GLN A 50 -0.52 0.48 -22.80
C GLN A 50 -0.56 -0.50 -21.62
N ALA A 51 0.22 -1.58 -21.68
CA ALA A 51 0.34 -2.54 -20.60
C ALA A 51 0.94 -1.90 -19.33
N ILE A 52 1.97 -1.07 -19.47
CA ILE A 52 2.55 -0.29 -18.37
C ILE A 52 1.52 0.66 -17.77
N LYS A 53 0.77 1.40 -18.60
CA LYS A 53 -0.29 2.30 -18.12
C LYS A 53 -1.36 1.57 -17.31
N LYS A 54 -1.84 0.42 -17.80
CA LYS A 54 -2.83 -0.41 -17.12
C LYS A 54 -2.28 -0.95 -15.79
N TYR A 55 -1.05 -1.44 -15.79
CA TYR A 55 -0.39 -1.94 -14.57
C TYR A 55 -0.22 -0.85 -13.52
N VAL A 56 0.23 0.35 -13.92
CA VAL A 56 0.38 1.50 -13.02
C VAL A 56 -0.98 1.90 -12.44
N GLN A 57 -2.04 1.95 -13.25
CA GLN A 57 -3.40 2.23 -12.77
C GLN A 57 -3.89 1.20 -11.75
N GLU A 58 -3.72 -0.09 -12.02
CA GLU A 58 -4.09 -1.15 -11.08
C GLU A 58 -3.30 -1.06 -9.77
N LYS A 59 -2.00 -0.77 -9.85
CA LYS A 59 -1.16 -0.60 -8.67
C LYS A 59 -1.55 0.64 -7.86
N TRP A 60 -1.87 1.75 -8.52
CA TRP A 60 -2.39 2.96 -7.87
C TRP A 60 -3.70 2.69 -7.14
N LYS A 61 -4.64 1.97 -7.76
CA LYS A 61 -5.88 1.55 -7.09
C LYS A 61 -5.59 0.70 -5.84
N ARG A 62 -4.65 -0.25 -5.92
CA ARG A 62 -4.23 -1.07 -4.77
C ARG A 62 -3.59 -0.23 -3.67
N MET A 63 -2.73 0.73 -4.02
CA MET A 63 -2.10 1.64 -3.08
C MET A 63 -3.11 2.56 -2.38
N ASN A 64 -4.07 3.11 -3.13
CA ASN A 64 -5.14 3.93 -2.54
C ASN A 64 -6.02 3.11 -1.61
N LYS A 65 -6.37 1.86 -2.00
CA LYS A 65 -7.07 0.93 -1.10
C LYS A 65 -6.27 0.67 0.17
N LYS A 66 -4.96 0.41 0.06
CA LYS A 66 -4.07 0.20 1.21
C LYS A 66 -4.01 1.42 2.12
N ARG A 67 -3.85 2.63 1.57
CA ARG A 67 -3.85 3.88 2.34
C ARG A 67 -5.18 4.08 3.07
N ARG A 68 -6.31 3.85 2.41
CA ARG A 68 -7.64 3.94 3.02
C ARG A 68 -7.76 2.99 4.22
N ILE A 69 -7.30 1.74 4.07
CA ILE A 69 -7.27 0.76 5.17
C ILE A 69 -6.36 1.24 6.31
N GLU A 70 -5.15 1.73 6.02
CA GLU A 70 -4.24 2.28 7.03
C GLU A 70 -4.88 3.45 7.81
N THR A 71 -5.65 4.31 7.13
CA THR A 71 -6.40 5.41 7.77
C THR A 71 -7.53 4.88 8.65
N MET A 72 -8.31 3.90 8.18
CA MET A 72 -9.38 3.31 8.97
C MET A 72 -8.85 2.56 10.20
N ASP A 73 -7.74 1.84 10.10
CA ASP A 73 -7.08 1.20 11.25
C ASP A 73 -6.61 2.24 12.28
N LYS A 74 -6.17 3.43 11.82
CA LYS A 74 -5.83 4.54 12.71
C LYS A 74 -7.08 5.09 13.41
N GLU A 75 -8.18 5.27 12.69
CA GLU A 75 -9.45 5.69 13.31
C GLU A 75 -9.95 4.65 14.33
N ILE A 76 -9.80 3.34 14.08
CA ILE A 76 -10.10 2.30 15.07
C ILE A 76 -9.21 2.44 16.30
N TYR A 77 -7.91 2.69 16.14
CA TYR A 77 -6.99 2.90 17.25
C TYR A 77 -7.40 4.12 18.11
N ASP A 78 -7.79 5.22 17.46
CA ASP A 78 -8.23 6.44 18.13
C ASP A 78 -9.59 6.22 18.83
N ALA A 79 -10.50 5.50 18.19
CA ALA A 79 -11.77 5.05 18.77
C ALA A 79 -11.54 4.19 20.03
N ILE A 80 -10.68 3.16 19.95
CA ILE A 80 -10.30 2.33 21.11
C ILE A 80 -9.77 3.18 22.26
N SER A 81 -8.93 4.16 21.96
CA SER A 81 -8.36 5.05 22.98
C SER A 81 -9.46 5.89 23.66
N PHE A 82 -10.41 6.39 22.87
CA PHE A 82 -11.58 7.09 23.39
C PHE A 82 -12.48 6.18 24.26
N LEU A 83 -12.74 4.96 23.81
CA LEU A 83 -13.55 3.99 24.53
C LEU A 83 -12.94 3.63 25.90
N ARG A 84 -11.62 3.44 25.97
CA ARG A 84 -10.90 3.24 27.23
C ARG A 84 -11.06 4.42 28.18
N ASN A 85 -11.10 5.65 27.65
CA ASN A 85 -11.34 6.83 28.46
C ASN A 85 -12.77 6.86 29.01
N ILE A 86 -13.78 6.48 28.21
CA ILE A 86 -15.17 6.35 28.68
C ILE A 86 -15.26 5.36 29.85
N ILE A 87 -14.71 4.15 29.69
CA ILE A 87 -14.70 3.13 30.76
C ILE A 87 -14.09 3.68 32.06
N SER A 88 -13.01 4.45 31.93
CA SER A 88 -12.30 5.05 33.07
C SER A 88 -13.12 6.15 33.76
N ILE A 89 -13.80 7.02 32.98
CA ILE A 89 -14.62 8.12 33.50
C ILE A 89 -15.87 7.59 34.22
N GLU A 90 -16.54 6.60 33.63
CA GLU A 90 -17.77 5.99 34.16
C GLU A 90 -17.51 5.11 35.40
N ARG A 91 -16.27 5.07 35.91
CA ARG A 91 -15.84 4.26 37.07
C ARG A 91 -16.25 2.79 36.96
N GLY A 92 -16.25 2.25 35.74
CA GLY A 92 -16.68 0.88 35.49
C GLY A 92 -18.20 0.65 35.51
N LYS A 93 -19.03 1.69 35.35
CA LYS A 93 -20.44 1.49 35.00
C LYS A 93 -20.55 1.00 33.56
N GLN A 94 -21.46 0.07 33.33
CA GLN A 94 -21.70 -0.50 32.01
C GLN A 94 -22.47 0.51 31.15
N VAL A 95 -21.86 0.88 30.03
CA VAL A 95 -22.44 1.81 29.05
C VAL A 95 -23.11 0.99 27.95
N SER A 96 -24.21 1.46 27.39
CA SER A 96 -24.92 0.71 26.33
C SER A 96 -24.17 0.77 25.00
N THR A 97 -24.32 -0.30 24.21
CA THR A 97 -23.83 -0.38 22.83
C THR A 97 -24.34 0.77 21.95
N ASP A 98 -25.62 1.16 22.10
CA ASP A 98 -26.22 2.28 21.34
C ASP A 98 -25.51 3.61 21.62
N PHE A 99 -25.30 3.93 22.90
CA PHE A 99 -24.61 5.16 23.30
C PHE A 99 -23.18 5.21 22.78
N ILE A 100 -22.45 4.10 22.87
CA ILE A 100 -21.07 4.05 22.37
C ILE A 100 -20.99 4.30 20.88
N ILE A 101 -21.86 3.66 20.10
CA ILE A 101 -21.87 3.81 18.64
C ILE A 101 -22.33 5.22 18.25
N GLU A 102 -23.27 5.81 19.00
CA GLU A 102 -23.66 7.22 18.86
C GLU A 102 -22.47 8.15 19.05
N GLN A 103 -21.73 8.02 20.16
CA GLN A 103 -20.53 8.81 20.43
C GLN A 103 -19.41 8.62 19.38
N LEU A 104 -19.29 7.42 18.80
CA LEU A 104 -18.37 7.18 17.69
C LEU A 104 -18.85 7.81 16.38
N SER A 105 -20.15 7.91 16.15
CA SER A 105 -20.76 8.50 14.95
C SER A 105 -20.66 10.03 14.88
N GLU A 106 -20.46 10.69 16.02
CA GLU A 106 -20.21 12.13 16.10
C GLU A 106 -18.81 12.53 15.62
N ARG A 107 -17.87 11.57 15.55
CA ARG A 107 -16.50 11.82 15.11
C ARG A 107 -16.42 11.82 13.59
N GLU A 108 -15.82 12.87 13.02
CA GLU A 108 -15.54 12.94 11.59
C GLU A 108 -14.44 11.93 11.21
N GLY A 109 -14.65 11.20 10.12
CA GLY A 109 -13.71 10.20 9.65
C GLY A 109 -14.29 9.27 8.58
N LEU A 110 -13.46 8.38 8.05
CA LEU A 110 -13.86 7.35 7.09
C LEU A 110 -14.82 6.34 7.70
N LEU A 111 -14.77 6.12 9.02
CA LEU A 111 -15.67 5.20 9.74
C LEU A 111 -16.98 5.86 10.17
N GLN A 112 -17.10 7.17 10.11
CA GLN A 112 -18.32 7.89 10.50
C GLN A 112 -19.58 7.34 9.82
N PRO A 113 -19.62 7.17 8.49
CA PRO A 113 -20.82 6.64 7.82
C PRO A 113 -21.13 5.20 8.22
N VAL A 114 -20.09 4.42 8.58
CA VAL A 114 -20.21 3.05 9.06
C VAL A 114 -20.90 3.03 10.43
N TYR A 115 -20.47 3.89 11.35
CA TYR A 115 -21.11 4.03 12.67
C TYR A 115 -22.55 4.51 12.57
N ILE A 116 -22.84 5.50 11.73
CA ILE A 116 -24.21 6.00 11.50
C ILE A 116 -25.12 4.87 11.00
N LYS A 117 -24.64 4.08 10.03
CA LYS A 117 -25.40 2.94 9.48
C LYS A 117 -25.60 1.84 10.52
N MET A 118 -24.57 1.53 11.32
CA MET A 118 -24.68 0.58 12.43
C MET A 118 -25.70 1.04 13.46
N LEU A 119 -25.66 2.31 13.87
CA LEU A 119 -26.57 2.91 14.83
C LEU A 119 -28.02 2.82 14.35
N SER A 120 -28.26 3.18 13.08
CA SER A 120 -29.59 3.05 12.46
C SER A 120 -30.11 1.61 12.50
N LEU A 121 -29.29 0.63 12.17
CA LEU A 121 -29.68 -0.78 12.21
C LEU A 121 -29.93 -1.29 13.63
N LEU A 122 -29.14 -0.84 14.61
CA LEU A 122 -29.33 -1.19 16.02
C LEU A 122 -30.65 -0.65 16.56
N ARG A 123 -30.99 0.60 16.24
CA ARG A 123 -32.27 1.22 16.62
C ARG A 123 -33.48 0.56 15.95
N LEU A 124 -33.28 -0.08 14.80
CA LEU A 124 -34.28 -0.93 14.13
C LEU A 124 -34.27 -2.39 14.62
N ASN A 125 -33.51 -2.69 15.67
CA ASN A 125 -33.36 -4.03 16.26
C ASN A 125 -32.77 -5.08 15.29
N LYS A 126 -32.04 -4.64 14.26
CA LYS A 126 -31.38 -5.47 13.24
C LYS A 126 -29.92 -5.75 13.60
N LYS A 127 -29.68 -6.28 14.81
CA LYS A 127 -28.30 -6.55 15.33
C LYS A 127 -27.43 -7.39 14.39
N LYS A 128 -28.01 -8.40 13.72
CA LYS A 128 -27.28 -9.26 12.76
C LYS A 128 -26.77 -8.50 11.54
N GLU A 129 -27.58 -7.58 11.01
CA GLU A 129 -27.20 -6.76 9.86
C GLU A 129 -26.13 -5.74 10.26
N ALA A 130 -26.23 -5.15 11.46
CA ALA A 130 -25.23 -4.23 12.00
C ALA A 130 -23.83 -4.85 12.10
N ALA A 131 -23.73 -6.14 12.42
CA ALA A 131 -22.45 -6.89 12.45
C ALA A 131 -21.80 -7.00 11.06
N GLY A 132 -22.62 -7.08 10.02
CA GLY A 132 -22.17 -7.14 8.64
C GLY A 132 -21.59 -5.82 8.14
N VAL A 133 -22.16 -4.69 8.55
CA VAL A 133 -21.83 -3.35 8.00
C VAL A 133 -20.34 -3.02 8.08
N MET A 134 -19.73 -3.16 9.26
CA MET A 134 -18.32 -2.85 9.45
C MET A 134 -17.41 -3.91 8.81
N SER A 135 -17.85 -5.18 8.83
CA SER A 135 -17.12 -6.30 8.21
C SER A 135 -17.04 -6.18 6.69
N GLU A 136 -18.11 -5.69 6.05
CA GLU A 136 -18.20 -5.43 4.61
C GLU A 136 -17.30 -4.28 4.17
N GLU A 137 -17.26 -3.19 4.96
CA GLU A 137 -16.52 -1.99 4.61
C GLU A 137 -15.01 -2.12 4.85
N LEU A 138 -14.59 -2.68 5.99
CA LEU A 138 -13.16 -2.78 6.34
C LEU A 138 -12.47 -3.96 5.66
N GLN A 139 -13.15 -5.11 5.52
CA GLN A 139 -12.54 -6.36 5.01
C GLN A 139 -11.21 -6.75 5.70
N THR A 140 -10.91 -6.19 6.88
CA THR A 140 -9.70 -6.49 7.67
C THR A 140 -10.06 -7.33 8.91
N PRO A 141 -9.13 -8.16 9.41
CA PRO A 141 -9.33 -8.87 10.68
C PRO A 141 -9.62 -7.91 11.84
N ASN A 142 -8.81 -6.85 11.98
CA ASN A 142 -8.97 -5.84 13.02
C ASN A 142 -10.34 -5.15 12.99
N GLY A 143 -10.86 -4.83 11.80
CA GLY A 143 -12.17 -4.22 11.64
C GLY A 143 -13.32 -5.16 12.04
N LYS A 144 -13.21 -6.46 11.72
CA LYS A 144 -14.21 -7.47 12.11
C LYS A 144 -14.24 -7.71 13.61
N GLU A 145 -13.08 -7.85 14.23
CA GLU A 145 -12.96 -8.05 15.68
C GLU A 145 -13.47 -6.81 16.44
N PHE A 146 -13.10 -5.61 15.99
CA PHE A 146 -13.61 -4.36 16.57
C PHE A 146 -15.13 -4.21 16.41
N ALA A 147 -15.69 -4.58 15.25
CA ALA A 147 -17.14 -4.59 15.05
C ALA A 147 -17.86 -5.53 16.03
N SER A 148 -17.33 -6.74 16.21
CA SER A 148 -17.87 -7.71 17.16
C SER A 148 -17.77 -7.21 18.60
N LEU A 149 -16.70 -6.49 18.95
CA LEU A 149 -16.52 -5.90 20.26
C LEU A 149 -17.61 -4.86 20.54
N LEU A 150 -17.82 -3.93 19.60
CA LEU A 150 -18.83 -2.88 19.74
C LEU A 150 -20.23 -3.44 19.95
N LEU A 151 -20.58 -4.52 19.26
CA LEU A 151 -21.91 -5.12 19.35
C LEU A 151 -22.18 -5.89 20.64
N LYS A 152 -21.12 -6.33 21.31
CA LYS A 152 -21.17 -7.04 22.59
C LYS A 152 -20.75 -6.15 23.75
N TRP A 153 -20.66 -4.84 23.51
CA TRP A 153 -20.09 -3.90 24.47
C TRP A 153 -20.85 -3.91 25.81
N ASP A 154 -22.17 -3.95 25.74
CA ASP A 154 -23.08 -4.04 26.89
C ASP A 154 -23.17 -5.44 27.52
N GLU A 155 -22.55 -6.46 26.92
CA GLU A 155 -22.51 -7.83 27.44
C GLU A 155 -21.20 -8.14 28.20
N ILE A 156 -20.16 -7.33 27.99
CA ILE A 156 -18.80 -7.57 28.52
C ILE A 156 -18.55 -6.73 29.78
N ASN A 157 -17.89 -7.32 30.76
CA ASN A 157 -17.50 -6.62 31.99
C ASN A 157 -16.47 -5.51 31.67
N PRO A 158 -16.58 -4.30 32.25
CA PRO A 158 -15.71 -3.16 31.91
C PRO A 158 -14.20 -3.40 32.12
N GLN A 159 -13.83 -4.26 33.09
CA GLN A 159 -12.43 -4.67 33.32
C GLN A 159 -11.89 -5.51 32.15
N GLU A 160 -12.64 -6.55 31.77
CA GLU A 160 -12.33 -7.43 30.63
C GLU A 160 -12.30 -6.63 29.32
N LEU A 161 -13.24 -5.70 29.15
CA LEU A 161 -13.31 -4.82 27.99
C LEU A 161 -12.05 -3.96 27.82
N THR A 162 -11.50 -3.46 28.94
CA THR A 162 -10.25 -2.69 28.92
C THR A 162 -9.06 -3.54 28.45
N GLU A 163 -8.98 -4.79 28.90
CA GLU A 163 -7.93 -5.73 28.48
C GLU A 163 -8.05 -6.10 26.99
N ILE A 164 -9.27 -6.39 26.52
CA ILE A 164 -9.54 -6.69 25.11
C ILE A 164 -9.16 -5.49 24.24
N LEU A 165 -9.58 -4.27 24.62
CA LEU A 165 -9.23 -3.03 23.92
C LEU A 165 -7.72 -2.80 23.86
N LEU A 166 -7.00 -3.04 24.96
CA LEU A 166 -5.53 -2.95 25.02
C LEU A 166 -4.85 -3.95 24.10
N SER A 167 -5.31 -5.20 24.08
CA SER A 167 -4.82 -6.24 23.18
C SER A 167 -5.01 -5.84 21.71
N HIS A 168 -6.19 -5.34 21.37
CA HIS A 168 -6.52 -4.83 20.04
C HIS A 168 -5.61 -3.67 19.61
N GLN A 169 -5.38 -2.73 20.52
CA GLN A 169 -4.50 -1.58 20.30
C GLN A 169 -3.05 -2.02 20.04
N LYS A 170 -2.58 -3.05 20.76
CA LYS A 170 -1.26 -3.65 20.57
C LYS A 170 -1.14 -4.32 19.20
N SER A 171 -2.13 -5.11 18.79
CA SER A 171 -2.18 -5.74 17.46
C SER A 171 -2.05 -4.70 16.33
N ILE A 172 -2.87 -3.64 16.36
CA ILE A 172 -2.80 -2.55 15.36
C ILE A 172 -1.41 -1.89 15.35
N LYS A 173 -0.82 -1.68 16.53
CA LYS A 173 0.53 -1.09 16.66
C LYS A 173 1.60 -2.00 16.06
N GLU A 174 1.55 -3.31 16.31
CA GLU A 174 2.49 -4.30 15.77
C GLU A 174 2.42 -4.39 14.24
N PHE A 175 1.21 -4.39 13.67
CA PHE A 175 1.02 -4.29 12.22
C PHE A 175 1.64 -3.02 11.64
N ARG A 176 1.47 -1.88 12.31
CA ARG A 176 2.05 -0.60 11.86
C ARG A 176 3.57 -0.59 11.92
N ILE A 177 4.17 -1.12 12.99
CA ILE A 177 5.62 -1.21 13.14
C ILE A 177 6.22 -2.09 12.04
N THR A 178 5.57 -3.23 11.75
CA THR A 178 6.01 -4.15 10.69
C THR A 178 5.92 -3.49 9.31
N ALA A 179 4.82 -2.79 9.04
CA ALA A 179 4.63 -2.05 7.79
C ALA A 179 5.63 -0.89 7.64
N GLN A 180 5.99 -0.21 8.73
CA GLN A 180 6.97 0.87 8.73
C GLN A 180 8.38 0.34 8.46
N LYS A 181 8.81 -0.73 9.14
CA LYS A 181 10.11 -1.37 8.86
C LYS A 181 10.27 -1.76 7.40
N HIS A 182 9.23 -2.33 6.79
CA HIS A 182 9.24 -2.65 5.37
C HIS A 182 9.30 -1.39 4.47
N LYS A 183 8.67 -0.28 4.86
CA LYS A 183 8.77 0.99 4.11
C LYS A 183 10.19 1.54 4.20
N ASP A 184 10.80 1.50 5.37
CA ASP A 184 12.15 2.01 5.61
C ASP A 184 13.21 1.22 4.82
N GLU A 185 13.07 -0.11 4.73
CA GLU A 185 13.92 -0.97 3.87
C GLU A 185 13.83 -0.54 2.40
N VAL A 186 12.63 -0.32 1.87
CA VAL A 186 12.43 0.06 0.46
C VAL A 186 12.96 1.47 0.18
N VAL A 187 12.84 2.41 1.12
CA VAL A 187 13.37 3.77 0.98
C VAL A 187 14.89 3.76 0.96
N SER A 188 15.53 2.95 1.82
CA SER A 188 16.98 2.77 1.82
C SER A 188 17.49 2.25 0.48
N ASP A 189 16.87 1.19 -0.05
CA ASP A 189 17.23 0.62 -1.36
C ASP A 189 17.03 1.62 -2.51
N LEU A 190 15.98 2.45 -2.41
CA LEU A 190 15.70 3.47 -3.41
C LEU A 190 16.78 4.56 -3.47
N ILE A 191 17.31 4.99 -2.34
CA ILE A 191 18.36 6.02 -2.30
C ILE A 191 19.64 5.52 -2.97
N TYR A 192 19.91 4.22 -2.94
CA TYR A 192 21.08 3.61 -3.59
C TYR A 192 20.95 3.57 -5.13
N PHE A 193 19.73 3.49 -5.67
CA PHE A 193 19.50 3.30 -7.09
C PHE A 193 20.05 4.43 -8.00
N PRO A 194 19.81 5.74 -7.72
CA PRO A 194 20.40 6.84 -8.49
C PRO A 194 21.93 6.86 -8.49
N VAL A 195 22.55 6.42 -7.39
CA VAL A 195 24.02 6.37 -7.26
C VAL A 195 24.58 5.32 -8.21
N VAL A 196 24.01 4.11 -8.21
CA VAL A 196 24.41 3.03 -9.13
C VAL A 196 24.17 3.41 -10.58
N MET A 197 23.05 4.08 -10.88
CA MET A 197 22.74 4.55 -12.23
C MET A 197 23.80 5.52 -12.75
N ASN A 198 24.26 6.47 -11.92
CA ASN A 198 25.33 7.40 -12.30
C ASN A 198 26.63 6.67 -12.67
N VAL A 199 27.02 5.67 -11.87
CA VAL A 199 28.22 4.87 -12.14
C VAL A 199 28.10 4.13 -13.47
N VAL A 200 26.94 3.56 -13.77
CA VAL A 200 26.73 2.90 -15.07
C VAL A 200 26.72 3.91 -16.23
N PHE A 201 26.18 5.11 -16.06
CA PHE A 201 26.26 6.16 -17.07
C PHE A 201 27.70 6.53 -17.42
N ILE A 202 28.57 6.61 -16.41
CA ILE A 202 30.00 6.85 -16.61
C ILE A 202 30.62 5.71 -17.42
N PHE A 203 30.31 4.44 -17.08
CA PHE A 203 30.81 3.29 -17.85
C PHE A 203 30.32 3.27 -19.30
N ILE A 204 29.06 3.59 -19.55
CA ILE A 204 28.52 3.68 -20.91
C ILE A 204 29.25 4.78 -21.70
N ASN A 205 29.50 5.94 -21.08
CA ASN A 205 30.23 7.04 -21.69
C ASN A 205 31.68 6.62 -22.01
N PHE A 206 32.35 5.95 -21.08
CA PHE A 206 33.70 5.43 -21.28
C PHE A 206 33.79 4.42 -22.44
N ILE A 207 32.85 3.47 -22.51
CA ILE A 207 32.77 2.50 -23.62
C ILE A 207 32.54 3.24 -24.94
N TYR A 208 31.68 4.25 -24.97
CA TYR A 208 31.42 5.04 -26.16
C TYR A 208 32.68 5.76 -26.66
N VAL A 209 33.39 6.45 -25.77
CA VAL A 209 34.64 7.14 -26.10
C VAL A 209 35.70 6.16 -26.58
N GLY A 210 35.91 5.04 -25.87
CA GLY A 210 36.87 4.01 -26.26
C GLY A 210 36.56 3.39 -27.62
N TYR A 211 35.29 3.09 -27.88
CA TYR A 211 34.84 2.58 -29.18
C TYR A 211 35.06 3.60 -30.30
N PHE A 212 34.79 4.88 -30.04
CA PHE A 212 35.01 5.95 -31.02
C PHE A 212 36.49 6.15 -31.36
N ILE A 213 37.38 6.06 -30.36
CA ILE A 213 38.84 6.10 -30.56
C ILE A 213 39.30 4.92 -31.43
N SER A 214 38.84 3.71 -31.11
CA SER A 214 39.21 2.51 -31.87
C SER A 214 38.73 2.57 -33.33
N GLN A 215 37.55 3.14 -33.60
CA GLN A 215 37.11 3.39 -34.98
C GLN A 215 37.99 4.40 -35.72
N LYS A 216 38.45 5.47 -35.04
CA LYS A 216 39.35 6.47 -35.64
C LYS A 216 40.71 5.88 -36.01
N GLU A 217 41.30 5.07 -35.15
CA GLU A 217 42.60 4.42 -35.43
C GLU A 217 42.52 3.49 -36.66
N ILE A 218 41.43 2.71 -36.77
CA ILE A 218 41.21 1.84 -37.93
C ILE A 218 41.05 2.67 -39.22
N LEU A 219 40.30 3.77 -39.17
CA LEU A 219 40.13 4.69 -40.31
C LEU A 219 41.44 5.37 -40.73
N GLN A 220 42.31 5.74 -39.78
CA GLN A 220 43.62 6.33 -40.05
C GLN A 220 44.66 5.33 -40.55
N THR A 221 44.46 4.03 -40.29
CA THR A 221 45.38 2.99 -40.76
C THR A 221 45.05 2.54 -42.20
N ILE A 222 43.81 2.75 -42.64
CA ILE A 222 43.31 2.32 -43.96
C ILE A 222 43.33 3.46 -45.00
N LEU A 223 43.27 4.72 -44.57
CA LEU A 223 43.34 5.92 -45.42
C LEU A 223 44.77 6.49 -45.47
#